data_AF-A0A315DU46-F1
#
_entry.id   AF-A0A315DU46-F1
#
_cell.length_a   1.000
_cell.length_b   1.000
_cell.length_c   1.000
_cell.angle_alpha   90.00
_cell.angle_beta   90.00
_cell.angle_gamma   90.00
#
_symmetry.space_group_name_H-M   'P 1'
#
loop_
_entity.id
_entity.type
_entity.pdbx_description
1 polymer ?
#
loop_
_entity_poly.entity_id
_entity_poly.type
_entity_poly.pdbx_seq_one_letter_code
_entity_poly.pdbx_strand_id
1 'polypeptide(L)'
;MDQVRNVSALFDAAPVNITVSVAKQSSGSGSVSSAIAGLACDNTCSSSQASVAPGTVVSLTATPASGSSFGGWSGPCSGTGTCSFTASASGSNSVQASFVPAAASPAVLSQGRSLTNLAAAAGVSAYYQFTVPQWATRVSVRTSGGTGDSNLYVGIGQVPTTTANACASTVSGNQATCNFDAEHSQSTVYFVRLDALSTYSGVTLDVSWQEAPMLTVRKVGIGQGTISHEQVSCTSTCTYTKMLNSITTLLATPAAGSTFKGWGGACASAGTNNTCTVTADQAKEVTANFFDPKKMAALMGVITLLLDD
;
A
#
# COMPACT_ATOMS: atom_id res chain seq x y z
N MET A 1 -39.80 -39.03 35.89
CA MET A 1 -38.63 -39.39 35.06
C MET A 1 -38.48 -38.28 34.03
N ASP A 2 -37.63 -37.29 34.27
CA ASP A 2 -37.23 -36.32 33.25
C ASP A 2 -35.72 -36.34 33.16
N GLN A 3 -35.19 -36.90 32.07
CA GLN A 3 -33.76 -36.82 31.77
C GLN A 3 -33.53 -35.67 30.80
N VAL A 4 -32.54 -34.83 31.13
CA VAL A 4 -32.00 -33.83 30.22
C VAL A 4 -31.33 -34.55 29.05
N ARG A 5 -31.81 -34.29 27.84
CA ARG A 5 -31.18 -34.74 26.60
C ARG A 5 -30.49 -33.55 25.96
N ASN A 6 -29.15 -33.58 25.94
CA ASN A 6 -28.38 -32.59 25.17
C ASN A 6 -28.34 -33.04 23.72
N VAL A 7 -28.80 -32.16 22.83
CA VAL A 7 -28.64 -32.29 21.38
C VAL A 7 -27.55 -31.30 20.97
N SER A 8 -26.45 -31.79 20.43
CA SER A 8 -25.38 -30.96 19.86
C SER A 8 -25.48 -31.03 18.33
N ALA A 9 -25.66 -29.88 17.69
CA ALA A 9 -25.51 -29.75 16.25
C ALA A 9 -24.08 -29.27 15.94
N LEU A 10 -23.36 -29.98 15.08
CA LEU A 10 -22.14 -29.47 14.45
C LEU A 10 -22.56 -28.70 13.20
N PHE A 11 -22.18 -27.43 13.12
CA PHE A 11 -22.29 -26.63 11.90
C PHE A 11 -20.92 -26.63 11.25
N ASP A 12 -20.74 -27.43 10.20
CA ASP A 12 -19.56 -27.30 9.35
C ASP A 12 -19.59 -25.92 8.68
N ALA A 13 -18.46 -25.21 8.75
CA ALA A 13 -18.35 -23.91 8.11
C ALA A 13 -18.56 -24.07 6.59
N ALA A 14 -19.45 -23.27 6.01
CA ALA A 14 -19.74 -23.33 4.59
C ALA A 14 -18.46 -23.11 3.77
N PRO A 15 -18.23 -23.91 2.70
CA PRO A 15 -17.05 -23.75 1.86
C PRO A 15 -17.05 -22.39 1.15
N VAL A 16 -15.86 -21.82 0.96
CA VAL A 16 -15.64 -20.55 0.25
C VAL A 16 -15.09 -20.82 -1.14
N ASN A 17 -15.55 -20.05 -2.13
CA ASN A 17 -15.08 -20.16 -3.50
C ASN A 17 -13.85 -19.30 -3.72
N ILE A 18 -12.78 -19.92 -4.20
CA ILE A 18 -11.59 -19.26 -4.72
C ILE A 18 -11.73 -19.16 -6.23
N THR A 19 -11.48 -17.97 -6.78
CA THR A 19 -11.44 -17.76 -8.23
C THR A 19 -10.06 -17.29 -8.63
N VAL A 20 -9.45 -17.97 -9.59
CA VAL A 20 -8.21 -17.55 -10.24
C VAL A 20 -8.56 -17.16 -11.66
N SER A 21 -8.30 -15.90 -12.01
CA SER A 21 -8.43 -15.40 -13.37
C SER A 21 -7.04 -15.17 -13.98
N VAL A 22 -6.88 -15.51 -15.26
CA VAL A 22 -5.64 -15.25 -15.99
C VAL A 22 -5.91 -14.13 -16.98
N ALA A 23 -5.34 -12.96 -16.70
CA ALA A 23 -5.35 -11.82 -17.60
C ALA A 23 -4.22 -11.97 -18.62
N LYS A 24 -4.59 -12.42 -19.82
CA LYS A 24 -3.72 -12.46 -20.99
C LYS A 24 -3.71 -11.06 -21.62
N GLN A 25 -2.62 -10.32 -21.49
CA GLN A 25 -2.51 -8.98 -22.09
C GLN A 25 -1.61 -9.01 -23.33
N SER A 26 -2.05 -8.34 -24.41
CA SER A 26 -1.26 -8.09 -25.64
C SER A 26 -0.46 -9.29 -26.18
N SER A 27 -1.08 -10.48 -26.24
CA SER A 27 -0.50 -11.79 -26.65
C SER A 27 0.42 -12.49 -25.64
N GLY A 28 0.67 -11.89 -24.47
CA GLY A 28 1.30 -12.55 -23.34
C GLY A 28 0.48 -13.77 -22.87
N SER A 29 1.16 -14.87 -22.62
CA SER A 29 0.56 -16.12 -22.19
C SER A 29 1.38 -16.78 -21.08
N GLY A 30 0.72 -17.62 -20.30
CA GLY A 30 1.32 -18.34 -19.20
C GLY A 30 0.29 -19.16 -18.47
N SER A 31 0.73 -19.84 -17.42
CA SER A 31 -0.10 -20.70 -16.60
C SER A 31 0.03 -20.34 -15.13
N VAL A 32 -1.01 -20.62 -14.37
CA VAL A 32 -1.03 -20.56 -12.92
C VAL A 32 -1.18 -21.98 -12.40
N SER A 33 -0.25 -22.40 -11.54
CA SER A 33 -0.27 -23.71 -10.90
C SER A 33 -0.64 -23.60 -9.42
N SER A 34 -1.35 -24.60 -8.92
CA SER A 34 -1.71 -24.77 -7.52
C SER A 34 -1.75 -26.25 -7.14
N ALA A 35 -1.52 -26.56 -5.87
CA ALA A 35 -1.75 -27.90 -5.32
C ALA A 35 -3.25 -28.19 -5.07
N ILE A 36 -4.09 -27.15 -5.05
CA ILE A 36 -5.54 -27.29 -4.88
C ILE A 36 -6.14 -27.68 -6.23
N ALA A 37 -6.81 -28.83 -6.25
CA ALA A 37 -7.48 -29.33 -7.44
C ALA A 37 -8.53 -28.32 -7.96
N GLY A 38 -8.49 -28.02 -9.26
CA GLY A 38 -9.40 -27.07 -9.90
C GLY A 38 -8.95 -25.60 -9.91
N LEU A 39 -7.88 -25.23 -9.19
CA LEU A 39 -7.30 -23.87 -9.22
C LEU A 39 -6.12 -23.69 -10.18
N ALA A 40 -5.60 -24.78 -10.76
CA ALA A 40 -4.63 -24.66 -11.83
C ALA A 40 -5.34 -24.13 -13.10
N CYS A 41 -4.73 -23.13 -13.73
CA CYS A 41 -5.22 -22.52 -14.96
C CYS A 41 -4.08 -22.55 -15.97
N ASP A 42 -4.20 -23.41 -16.98
CA ASP A 42 -3.20 -23.53 -18.04
C ASP A 42 -3.22 -22.33 -19.01
N ASN A 43 -2.40 -22.40 -20.07
CA ASN A 43 -2.31 -21.33 -21.06
C ASN A 43 -3.56 -21.15 -21.93
N THR A 44 -4.53 -22.08 -21.90
CA THR A 44 -5.80 -21.99 -22.63
C THR A 44 -6.92 -21.43 -21.74
N CYS A 45 -6.82 -21.67 -20.44
CA CYS A 45 -7.75 -21.21 -19.42
C CYS A 45 -7.78 -19.67 -19.30
N SER A 46 -8.99 -19.11 -19.16
CA SER A 46 -9.23 -17.69 -18.84
C SER A 46 -9.55 -17.49 -17.34
N SER A 47 -10.14 -18.51 -16.71
CA SER A 47 -10.43 -18.54 -15.29
C SER A 47 -10.61 -19.98 -14.80
N SER A 48 -10.20 -20.25 -13.56
CA SER A 48 -10.38 -21.51 -12.84
C SER A 48 -10.91 -21.24 -11.44
N GLN A 49 -11.60 -22.19 -10.83
CA GLN A 49 -12.26 -22.03 -9.54
C GLN A 49 -12.22 -23.33 -8.73
N ALA A 50 -12.12 -23.20 -7.41
CA ALA A 50 -12.29 -24.32 -6.49
C ALA A 50 -12.92 -23.84 -5.19
N SER A 51 -13.63 -24.74 -4.52
CA SER A 51 -14.22 -24.49 -3.20
C SER A 51 -13.33 -25.12 -2.13
N VAL A 52 -12.97 -24.34 -1.11
CA VAL A 52 -12.13 -24.79 0.01
C VAL A 52 -12.76 -24.38 1.35
N ALA A 53 -12.32 -24.99 2.45
CA ALA A 53 -12.74 -24.55 3.77
C ALA A 53 -12.15 -23.17 4.09
N PRO A 54 -12.89 -22.28 4.80
CA PRO A 54 -12.31 -21.04 5.34
C PRO A 54 -11.04 -21.31 6.15
N GLY A 55 -10.03 -20.44 6.04
CA GLY A 55 -8.74 -20.63 6.70
C GLY A 55 -7.73 -21.49 5.93
N THR A 56 -8.12 -22.08 4.80
CA THR A 56 -7.19 -22.81 3.92
C THR A 56 -6.14 -21.85 3.34
N VAL A 57 -4.86 -22.21 3.42
CA VAL A 57 -3.78 -21.45 2.78
C VAL A 57 -3.70 -21.83 1.30
N VAL A 58 -3.87 -20.86 0.44
CA VAL A 58 -3.79 -20.99 -1.02
C VAL A 58 -2.40 -20.53 -1.47
N SER A 59 -1.71 -21.38 -2.23
CA SER A 59 -0.43 -21.05 -2.87
C SER A 59 -0.54 -21.18 -4.38
N LEU A 60 -0.17 -20.12 -5.10
CA LEU A 60 -0.24 -20.01 -6.55
C LEU A 60 1.12 -19.61 -7.11
N THR A 61 1.55 -20.32 -8.15
CA THR A 61 2.79 -20.03 -8.88
C THR A 61 2.48 -19.75 -10.34
N ALA A 62 2.91 -18.59 -10.84
CA ALA A 62 2.76 -18.22 -12.24
C ALA A 62 3.98 -18.66 -13.04
N THR A 63 3.75 -19.23 -14.21
CA THR A 63 4.80 -19.66 -15.15
C THR A 63 4.50 -19.05 -16.52
N PRO A 64 5.24 -18.01 -16.93
CA PRO A 64 5.12 -17.46 -18.28
C PRO A 64 5.44 -18.50 -19.35
N ALA A 65 4.71 -18.46 -20.45
CA ALA A 65 5.05 -19.25 -21.63
C ALA A 65 6.27 -18.66 -22.35
N SER A 66 6.88 -19.43 -23.25
CA SER A 66 7.95 -18.93 -24.12
C SER A 66 7.48 -17.68 -24.87
N GLY A 67 8.31 -16.64 -24.91
CA GLY A 67 7.91 -15.37 -25.52
C GLY A 67 6.96 -14.55 -24.64
N SER A 68 6.78 -14.89 -23.36
CA SER A 68 6.04 -14.09 -22.36
C SER A 68 6.81 -13.87 -21.05
N SER A 69 6.43 -12.84 -20.29
CA SER A 69 6.90 -12.47 -18.96
C SER A 69 5.71 -12.41 -17.98
N PHE A 70 5.96 -12.65 -16.69
CA PHE A 70 4.93 -12.50 -15.66
C PHE A 70 4.80 -11.04 -15.23
N GLY A 71 3.64 -10.44 -15.47
CA GLY A 71 3.30 -9.06 -15.11
C GLY A 71 2.80 -8.89 -13.67
N GLY A 72 2.72 -9.96 -12.88
CA GLY A 72 2.40 -9.90 -11.44
C GLY A 72 0.96 -10.30 -11.08
N TRP A 73 0.72 -10.37 -9.77
CA TRP A 73 -0.56 -10.72 -9.16
C TRP A 73 -1.38 -9.50 -8.77
N SER A 74 -2.70 -9.65 -8.76
CA SER A 74 -3.63 -8.73 -8.10
C SER A 74 -4.74 -9.49 -7.34
N GLY A 75 -5.44 -8.77 -6.45
CA GLY A 75 -6.41 -9.33 -5.51
C GLY A 75 -5.79 -9.55 -4.12
N PRO A 76 -5.90 -10.73 -3.50
CA PRO A 76 -5.28 -11.00 -2.20
C PRO A 76 -3.74 -11.15 -2.25
N CYS A 77 -3.14 -11.01 -3.44
CA CYS A 77 -1.69 -11.07 -3.67
C CYS A 77 -1.23 -9.88 -4.51
N SER A 78 0.06 -9.54 -4.41
CA SER A 78 0.73 -8.52 -5.20
C SER A 78 2.18 -8.93 -5.55
N GLY A 79 2.80 -8.23 -6.50
CA GLY A 79 4.18 -8.49 -6.93
C GLY A 79 4.30 -9.68 -7.90
N THR A 80 5.53 -10.15 -8.12
CA THR A 80 5.87 -11.19 -9.12
C THR A 80 6.32 -12.52 -8.52
N GLY A 81 6.48 -12.59 -7.19
CA GLY A 81 6.82 -13.82 -6.47
C GLY A 81 5.64 -14.79 -6.37
N THR A 82 5.79 -15.87 -5.61
CA THR A 82 4.67 -16.78 -5.32
C THR A 82 3.55 -16.05 -4.58
N CYS A 83 2.30 -16.23 -5.02
CA CYS A 83 1.13 -15.70 -4.34
C CYS A 83 0.70 -16.67 -3.23
N SER A 84 0.65 -16.19 -1.98
CA SER A 84 0.24 -16.98 -0.83
C SER A 84 -0.74 -16.18 0.04
N PHE A 85 -1.97 -16.65 0.19
CA PHE A 85 -3.00 -16.00 1.00
C PHE A 85 -3.92 -17.01 1.67
N THR A 86 -4.64 -16.58 2.70
CA THR A 86 -5.59 -17.43 3.45
C THR A 86 -7.01 -17.17 2.96
N ALA A 87 -7.71 -18.25 2.58
CA ALA A 87 -9.10 -18.20 2.13
C ALA A 87 -10.01 -17.61 3.20
N SER A 88 -10.68 -16.49 2.89
CA SER A 88 -11.52 -15.75 3.84
C SER A 88 -13.00 -16.03 3.63
N ALA A 89 -13.76 -16.14 4.71
CA ALA A 89 -15.23 -16.23 4.68
C ALA A 89 -15.92 -14.89 4.38
N SER A 90 -15.21 -13.78 4.50
CA SER A 90 -15.75 -12.42 4.36
C SER A 90 -14.93 -11.50 3.43
N GLY A 91 -13.81 -12.00 2.89
CA GLY A 91 -12.89 -11.25 2.04
C GLY A 91 -12.97 -11.65 0.56
N SER A 92 -12.26 -10.90 -0.29
CA SER A 92 -12.11 -11.24 -1.71
C SER A 92 -11.15 -12.41 -1.88
N ASN A 93 -11.65 -13.51 -2.44
CA ASN A 93 -10.88 -14.70 -2.81
C ASN A 93 -10.65 -14.79 -4.33
N SER A 94 -10.67 -13.63 -5.01
CA SER A 94 -10.44 -13.53 -6.45
C SER A 94 -9.02 -13.05 -6.71
N VAL A 95 -8.19 -13.92 -7.30
CA VAL A 95 -6.82 -13.63 -7.71
C VAL A 95 -6.79 -13.43 -9.22
N GLN A 96 -5.99 -12.46 -9.67
CA GLN A 96 -5.67 -12.32 -11.09
C GLN A 96 -4.17 -12.42 -11.32
N ALA A 97 -3.78 -13.19 -12.34
CA ALA A 97 -2.41 -13.29 -12.84
C ALA A 97 -2.30 -12.55 -14.17
N SER A 98 -1.31 -11.66 -14.31
CA SER A 98 -1.07 -10.93 -15.56
C SER A 98 0.13 -11.51 -16.32
N PHE A 99 -0.01 -11.76 -17.63
CA PHE A 99 1.10 -12.15 -18.52
C PHE A 99 1.24 -11.15 -19.67
N VAL A 100 2.48 -10.81 -20.00
CA VAL A 100 2.85 -9.87 -21.08
C VAL A 100 3.88 -10.53 -22.02
N PRO A 101 4.13 -10.05 -23.25
CA PRO A 101 5.17 -10.61 -24.13
C PRO A 101 6.61 -10.47 -23.58
N ALA A 102 7.50 -11.46 -23.81
CA ALA A 102 8.87 -11.54 -23.27
C ALA A 102 9.85 -10.54 -23.89
N ALA A 103 9.54 -9.97 -25.05
CA ALA A 103 10.29 -8.81 -25.56
C ALA A 103 10.15 -7.57 -24.65
N ALA A 104 9.25 -7.64 -23.66
CA ALA A 104 9.08 -6.71 -22.57
C ALA A 104 9.23 -7.44 -21.21
N SER A 105 10.45 -7.66 -20.74
CA SER A 105 10.66 -7.47 -19.30
C SER A 105 10.38 -5.99 -19.05
N PRO A 106 9.42 -5.58 -18.20
CA PRO A 106 9.19 -4.17 -17.98
C PRO A 106 10.50 -3.57 -17.46
N ALA A 107 11.11 -2.69 -18.23
CA ALA A 107 12.36 -2.09 -17.79
C ALA A 107 12.09 -1.35 -16.47
N VAL A 108 12.94 -1.60 -15.48
CA VAL A 108 12.73 -1.05 -14.13
C VAL A 108 13.13 0.41 -14.14
N LEU A 109 12.17 1.27 -13.81
CA LEU A 109 12.34 2.68 -13.55
C LEU A 109 12.68 2.87 -12.07
N SER A 110 13.54 3.85 -11.78
CA SER A 110 13.84 4.28 -10.41
C SER A 110 13.81 5.80 -10.35
N GLN A 111 13.36 6.37 -9.22
CA GLN A 111 13.36 7.83 -9.06
C GLN A 111 14.76 8.39 -9.31
N GLY A 112 14.82 9.46 -10.11
CA GLY A 112 16.06 10.13 -10.48
C GLY A 112 16.87 9.44 -11.59
N ARG A 113 16.39 8.33 -12.18
CA ARG A 113 17.01 7.69 -13.34
C ARG A 113 16.01 7.56 -14.49
N SER A 114 16.03 8.55 -15.37
CA SER A 114 15.25 8.57 -16.60
C SER A 114 15.63 7.43 -17.53
N LEU A 115 14.65 6.81 -18.19
CA LEU A 115 14.90 5.96 -19.36
C LEU A 115 14.77 6.82 -20.61
N THR A 116 15.85 6.94 -21.38
CA THR A 116 15.93 7.78 -22.57
C THR A 116 15.96 6.94 -23.85
N ASN A 117 15.84 7.60 -25.01
CA ASN A 117 15.89 6.98 -26.34
C ASN A 117 14.85 5.87 -26.54
N LEU A 118 13.69 5.99 -25.90
CA LEU A 118 12.59 5.04 -26.06
C LEU A 118 11.98 5.21 -27.45
N ALA A 119 11.65 4.07 -28.07
CA ALA A 119 11.05 4.02 -29.39
C ALA A 119 10.10 2.81 -29.50
N ALA A 120 9.02 2.97 -30.24
CA ALA A 120 8.14 1.87 -30.64
C ALA A 120 7.43 2.19 -31.97
N ALA A 121 7.15 1.15 -32.76
CA ALA A 121 6.39 1.28 -34.00
C ALA A 121 4.91 1.53 -33.71
N ALA A 122 4.20 2.18 -34.63
CA ALA A 122 2.76 2.40 -34.52
C ALA A 122 1.99 1.10 -34.23
N GLY A 123 1.07 1.15 -33.28
CA GLY A 123 0.28 0.00 -32.81
C GLY A 123 0.99 -0.90 -31.78
N VAL A 124 2.25 -0.62 -31.43
CA VAL A 124 3.01 -1.37 -30.42
C VAL A 124 2.90 -0.70 -29.05
N SER A 125 2.67 -1.52 -28.02
CA SER A 125 2.73 -1.10 -26.62
C SER A 125 4.09 -1.46 -26.01
N ALA A 126 4.69 -0.52 -25.30
CA ALA A 126 5.85 -0.75 -24.44
C ALA A 126 5.44 -0.75 -22.97
N TYR A 127 6.10 -1.55 -22.14
CA TYR A 127 5.77 -1.75 -20.74
C TYR A 127 6.97 -1.50 -19.83
N TYR A 128 6.73 -0.87 -18.68
CA TYR A 128 7.75 -0.54 -17.68
C TYR A 128 7.18 -0.76 -16.28
N GLN A 129 8.04 -0.82 -15.27
CA GLN A 129 7.60 -0.94 -13.89
C GLN A 129 8.49 -0.15 -12.94
N PHE A 130 7.96 0.21 -11.78
CA PHE A 130 8.73 0.77 -10.66
C PHE A 130 8.09 0.37 -9.33
N THR A 131 8.87 0.42 -8.26
CA THR A 131 8.38 0.19 -6.90
C THR A 131 8.33 1.51 -6.16
N VAL A 132 7.15 1.86 -5.65
CA VAL A 132 6.95 3.02 -4.79
C VAL A 132 7.03 2.53 -3.35
N PRO A 133 7.96 3.03 -2.53
CA PRO A 133 8.02 2.68 -1.11
C PRO A 133 6.75 3.07 -0.37
N GLN A 134 6.39 2.33 0.69
CA GLN A 134 5.19 2.64 1.51
C GLN A 134 5.15 4.07 2.07
N TRP A 135 6.32 4.68 2.25
CA TRP A 135 6.46 6.04 2.76
C TRP A 135 6.37 7.10 1.68
N ALA A 136 6.32 6.77 0.40
CA ALA A 136 6.26 7.77 -0.65
C ALA A 136 4.81 8.23 -0.89
N THR A 137 4.62 9.47 -1.32
CA THR A 137 3.33 10.05 -1.71
C THR A 137 3.46 10.79 -3.04
N ARG A 138 2.34 11.18 -3.65
CA ARG A 138 2.28 11.98 -4.88
C ARG A 138 3.26 11.52 -5.97
N VAL A 139 2.97 10.39 -6.57
CA VAL A 139 3.74 9.85 -7.68
C VAL A 139 3.46 10.66 -8.94
N SER A 140 4.52 10.93 -9.69
CA SER A 140 4.46 11.54 -11.02
C SER A 140 5.21 10.65 -12.01
N VAL A 141 4.50 10.23 -13.06
CA VAL A 141 5.07 9.54 -14.23
C VAL A 141 4.97 10.49 -15.40
N ARG A 142 6.10 10.77 -16.07
CA ARG A 142 6.18 11.75 -17.14
C ARG A 142 6.90 11.20 -18.35
N THR A 143 6.40 11.49 -19.53
CA THR A 143 7.15 11.37 -20.78
C THR A 143 7.53 12.75 -21.32
N SER A 144 8.69 12.84 -21.97
CA SER A 144 9.17 14.07 -22.57
C SER A 144 10.09 13.84 -23.78
N GLY A 145 10.23 14.86 -24.63
CA GLY A 145 11.10 14.83 -25.80
C GLY A 145 10.62 13.90 -26.92
N GLY A 146 11.51 13.63 -27.88
CA GLY A 146 11.28 12.73 -29.01
C GLY A 146 10.30 13.23 -30.07
N THR A 147 9.99 12.34 -31.02
CA THR A 147 9.02 12.53 -32.11
C THR A 147 7.94 11.45 -32.06
N GLY A 148 6.82 11.64 -32.75
CA GLY A 148 5.71 10.68 -32.77
C GLY A 148 4.66 10.95 -31.70
N ASP A 149 3.90 9.92 -31.36
CA ASP A 149 2.77 10.01 -30.43
C ASP A 149 2.70 8.78 -29.52
N SER A 150 2.81 9.00 -28.22
CA SER A 150 2.77 7.98 -27.19
C SER A 150 1.73 8.30 -26.12
N ASN A 151 0.70 7.46 -26.00
CA ASN A 151 -0.25 7.55 -24.90
C ASN A 151 0.33 6.87 -23.65
N LEU A 152 0.24 7.54 -22.50
CA LEU A 152 0.75 7.05 -21.21
C LEU A 152 -0.40 6.52 -20.35
N TYR A 153 -0.24 5.31 -19.80
CA TYR A 153 -1.14 4.72 -18.81
C TYR A 153 -0.33 4.18 -17.64
N VAL A 154 -0.86 4.32 -16.42
CA VAL A 154 -0.25 3.79 -15.20
C VAL A 154 -1.25 2.92 -14.44
N GLY A 155 -0.82 1.76 -13.97
CA GLY A 155 -1.62 0.80 -13.20
C GLY A 155 -0.96 0.44 -11.87
N ILE A 156 -1.77 0.16 -10.84
CA ILE A 156 -1.33 -0.21 -9.49
C ILE A 156 -1.37 -1.73 -9.36
N GLY A 157 -0.24 -2.36 -9.05
CA GLY A 157 -0.11 -3.81 -8.87
C GLY A 157 -0.32 -4.65 -10.13
N GLN A 158 -0.78 -4.04 -11.22
CA GLN A 158 -1.09 -4.69 -12.49
C GLN A 158 -0.84 -3.74 -13.66
N VAL A 159 -0.59 -4.32 -14.83
CA VAL A 159 -0.41 -3.57 -16.07
C VAL A 159 -1.74 -2.91 -16.49
N PRO A 160 -1.75 -1.59 -16.76
CA PRO A 160 -2.98 -0.87 -17.07
C PRO A 160 -3.55 -1.19 -18.46
N THR A 161 -4.87 -1.10 -18.58
CA THR A 161 -5.58 -1.07 -19.86
C THR A 161 -6.03 0.36 -20.19
N THR A 162 -6.57 0.55 -21.40
CA THR A 162 -7.11 1.85 -21.83
C THR A 162 -8.35 2.27 -21.03
N THR A 163 -9.05 1.31 -20.40
CA THR A 163 -10.27 1.54 -19.62
C THR A 163 -10.10 1.29 -18.12
N ALA A 164 -9.04 0.58 -17.71
CA ALA A 164 -8.71 0.29 -16.32
C ALA A 164 -7.26 0.72 -16.05
N ASN A 165 -7.10 1.91 -15.49
CA ASN A 165 -5.82 2.50 -15.12
C ASN A 165 -5.99 3.38 -13.87
N ALA A 166 -4.90 3.58 -13.13
CA ALA A 166 -4.83 4.51 -12.02
C ALA A 166 -4.82 5.96 -12.52
N CYS A 167 -4.17 6.17 -13.68
CA CYS A 167 -4.11 7.44 -14.36
C CYS A 167 -3.64 7.23 -15.80
N ALA A 168 -4.05 8.13 -16.69
CA ALA A 168 -3.68 8.12 -18.10
C ALA A 168 -3.49 9.54 -18.64
N SER A 169 -2.69 9.68 -19.68
CA SER A 169 -2.53 10.90 -20.46
C SER A 169 -2.47 10.53 -21.94
N THR A 170 -3.48 10.97 -22.68
CA THR A 170 -3.66 10.71 -24.11
C THR A 170 -3.57 11.99 -24.93
N VAL A 171 -2.76 12.93 -24.45
CA VAL A 171 -2.49 14.18 -25.16
C VAL A 171 -1.61 13.83 -26.36
N SER A 172 -2.00 14.31 -27.54
CA SER A 172 -1.26 14.07 -28.78
C SER A 172 0.21 14.47 -28.66
N GLY A 173 1.10 13.67 -29.22
CA GLY A 173 2.54 13.80 -29.09
C GLY A 173 3.10 12.93 -27.96
N ASN A 174 4.29 13.30 -27.45
CA ASN A 174 5.00 12.50 -26.46
C ASN A 174 5.06 13.14 -25.07
N GLN A 175 4.46 14.31 -24.88
CA GLN A 175 4.52 15.04 -23.61
C GLN A 175 3.30 14.71 -22.76
N ALA A 176 3.43 13.66 -21.95
CA ALA A 176 2.40 13.24 -21.02
C ALA A 176 2.89 13.38 -19.58
N THR A 177 1.97 13.72 -18.68
CA THR A 177 2.20 13.69 -17.23
C THR A 177 1.02 13.06 -16.56
N CYS A 178 1.29 12.14 -15.65
CA CYS A 178 0.33 11.36 -14.92
C CYS A 178 0.67 11.43 -13.43
N ASN A 179 -0.18 12.10 -12.65
CA ASN A 179 0.01 12.31 -11.22
C ASN A 179 -1.08 11.58 -10.43
N PHE A 180 -0.69 10.85 -9.38
CA PHE A 180 -1.62 10.12 -8.51
C PHE A 180 -1.01 9.94 -7.11
N ASP A 181 -1.86 9.70 -6.12
CA ASP A 181 -1.40 9.40 -4.76
C ASP A 181 -0.97 7.92 -4.66
N ALA A 182 0.12 7.68 -3.93
CA ALA A 182 0.67 6.33 -3.76
C ALA A 182 -0.20 5.49 -2.81
N GLU A 183 -0.17 4.17 -2.98
CA GLU A 183 -0.72 3.25 -1.99
C GLU A 183 0.28 3.04 -0.85
N HIS A 184 -0.20 3.17 0.40
CA HIS A 184 0.67 3.33 1.58
C HIS A 184 0.68 2.12 2.52
N SER A 185 -0.21 1.15 2.31
CA SER A 185 -0.28 -0.05 3.16
C SER A 185 1.00 -0.90 3.08
N GLN A 186 1.73 -0.81 1.97
CA GLN A 186 3.01 -1.48 1.74
C GLN A 186 3.72 -0.89 0.51
N SER A 187 5.01 -1.22 0.34
CA SER A 187 5.72 -0.92 -0.92
C SER A 187 5.00 -1.60 -2.09
N THR A 188 4.63 -0.81 -3.09
CA THR A 188 3.73 -1.25 -4.17
C THR A 188 4.42 -1.15 -5.52
N VAL A 189 4.26 -2.17 -6.36
CA VAL A 189 4.73 -2.16 -7.74
C VAL A 189 3.69 -1.47 -8.62
N TYR A 190 4.14 -0.52 -9.43
CA TYR A 190 3.36 0.17 -10.44
C TYR A 190 3.85 -0.22 -11.82
N PHE A 191 2.91 -0.32 -12.76
CA PHE A 191 3.19 -0.63 -14.15
C PHE A 191 2.85 0.55 -15.02
N VAL A 192 3.71 0.84 -15.98
CA VAL A 192 3.52 1.88 -16.99
C VAL A 192 3.36 1.20 -18.35
N ARG A 193 2.39 1.66 -19.13
CA ARG A 193 2.18 1.28 -20.52
C ARG A 193 2.26 2.51 -21.39
N LEU A 194 3.12 2.46 -22.41
CA LEU A 194 3.17 3.46 -23.48
C LEU A 194 2.62 2.85 -24.77
N ASP A 195 1.52 3.38 -25.28
CA ASP A 195 0.93 2.97 -26.54
C ASP A 195 1.40 3.89 -27.67
N ALA A 196 2.06 3.33 -28.68
CA ALA A 196 2.46 4.07 -29.87
C ALA A 196 1.27 4.28 -30.80
N LEU A 197 0.58 5.41 -30.70
CA LEU A 197 -0.50 5.77 -31.64
C LEU A 197 0.07 6.05 -33.04
N SER A 198 1.26 6.64 -33.07
CA SER A 198 2.16 6.65 -34.22
C SER A 198 3.54 6.18 -33.79
N THR A 199 4.42 5.84 -34.73
CA THR A 199 5.80 5.48 -34.39
C THR A 199 6.45 6.62 -33.61
N TYR A 200 6.89 6.34 -32.38
CA TYR A 200 7.63 7.30 -31.57
C TYR A 200 9.09 6.90 -31.46
N SER A 201 9.96 7.90 -31.27
CA SER A 201 11.40 7.71 -31.10
C SER A 201 12.00 8.85 -30.28
N GLY A 202 13.05 8.54 -29.50
CA GLY A 202 13.75 9.53 -28.68
C GLY A 202 12.97 9.97 -27.44
N VAL A 203 11.92 9.24 -27.04
CA VAL A 203 11.11 9.59 -25.87
C VAL A 203 11.89 9.30 -24.59
N THR A 204 11.76 10.17 -23.60
CA THR A 204 12.27 9.97 -22.25
C THR A 204 11.12 9.70 -21.29
N LEU A 205 11.25 8.68 -20.45
CA LEU A 205 10.29 8.32 -19.40
C LEU A 205 10.93 8.50 -18.03
N ASP A 206 10.24 9.25 -17.18
CA ASP A 206 10.65 9.64 -15.84
C ASP A 206 9.61 9.26 -14.80
N VAL A 207 10.08 8.90 -13.60
CA VAL A 207 9.25 8.71 -12.42
C VAL A 207 9.81 9.50 -11.24
N SER A 208 8.92 10.08 -10.44
CA SER A 208 9.26 10.77 -9.20
C SER A 208 8.13 10.64 -8.18
N TRP A 209 8.46 10.82 -6.91
CA TRP A 209 7.49 10.88 -5.82
C TRP A 209 8.01 11.77 -4.69
N GLN A 210 7.09 12.19 -3.82
CA GLN A 210 7.39 12.96 -2.62
C GLN A 210 7.53 12.03 -1.41
N GLU A 211 8.24 12.47 -0.37
CA GLU A 211 8.25 11.76 0.92
C GLU A 211 6.93 12.01 1.65
N ALA A 212 6.30 10.95 2.18
CA ALA A 212 5.10 11.10 2.98
C ALA A 212 5.46 11.72 4.34
N PRO A 213 4.60 12.63 4.85
CA PRO A 213 4.84 13.29 6.10
C PRO A 213 4.82 12.31 7.28
N MET A 214 5.85 12.41 8.13
CA MET A 214 5.90 11.66 9.39
C MET A 214 5.31 12.49 10.52
N LEU A 215 4.37 11.91 11.26
CA LEU A 215 3.87 12.44 12.52
C LEU A 215 4.58 11.75 13.68
N THR A 216 5.45 12.49 14.38
CA THR A 216 6.06 12.02 15.62
C THR A 216 5.25 12.52 16.80
N VAL A 217 4.81 11.59 17.64
CA VAL A 217 4.03 11.86 18.85
C VAL A 217 4.88 11.47 20.06
N ARG A 218 5.07 12.38 21.00
CA ARG A 218 5.85 12.15 22.22
C ARG A 218 5.05 12.43 23.48
N LYS A 219 5.04 11.47 24.40
CA LYS A 219 4.64 11.70 25.79
C LYS A 219 5.79 12.41 26.52
N VAL A 220 5.51 13.59 27.07
CA VAL A 220 6.46 14.34 27.90
C VAL A 220 5.90 14.52 29.32
N GLY A 221 6.71 15.11 30.20
CA GLY A 221 6.37 15.32 31.61
C GLY A 221 6.47 14.07 32.48
N ILE A 222 6.40 14.30 33.79
CA ILE A 222 6.61 13.28 34.83
C ILE A 222 5.40 12.37 35.08
N GLY A 223 4.21 12.79 34.65
CA GLY A 223 2.98 12.03 34.77
C GLY A 223 2.87 10.90 33.74
N GLN A 224 1.92 10.01 33.94
CA GLN A 224 1.60 8.92 33.02
C GLN A 224 0.34 9.25 32.21
N GLY A 225 0.26 8.69 31.01
CA GLY A 225 -0.87 8.93 30.11
C GLY A 225 -0.63 8.26 28.77
N THR A 226 -1.70 8.21 27.99
CA THR A 226 -1.69 7.69 26.62
C THR A 226 -2.08 8.80 25.65
N ILE A 227 -1.50 8.75 24.46
CA ILE A 227 -1.91 9.55 23.31
C ILE A 227 -2.44 8.56 22.29
N SER A 228 -3.71 8.68 21.91
CA SER A 228 -4.38 7.74 21.01
C SER A 228 -4.83 8.43 19.73
N HIS A 229 -4.81 7.70 18.62
CA HIS A 229 -5.59 7.99 17.42
C HIS A 229 -6.22 6.69 16.92
N GLU A 230 -7.48 6.71 16.51
CA GLU A 230 -8.18 5.50 16.04
C GLU A 230 -8.03 4.34 17.05
N GLN A 231 -7.45 3.20 16.64
CA GLN A 231 -7.19 2.03 17.49
C GLN A 231 -5.73 1.93 17.97
N VAL A 232 -4.90 2.94 17.71
CA VAL A 232 -3.48 2.95 18.05
C VAL A 232 -3.24 3.82 19.28
N SER A 233 -2.49 3.29 20.24
CA SER A 233 -2.14 4.00 21.48
C SER A 233 -0.63 4.16 21.60
N CYS A 234 -0.20 5.34 22.05
CA CYS A 234 1.19 5.71 22.27
C CYS A 234 1.42 6.09 23.73
N THR A 235 2.40 5.46 24.38
CA THR A 235 2.78 5.73 25.79
C THR A 235 4.16 6.38 25.93
N SER A 236 4.93 6.48 24.85
CA SER A 236 6.27 7.07 24.83
C SER A 236 6.48 7.92 23.57
N THR A 237 7.44 7.59 22.72
CA THR A 237 7.63 8.21 21.40
C THR A 237 7.15 7.22 20.34
N CYS A 238 6.21 7.66 19.52
CA CYS A 238 5.71 6.88 18.39
C CYS A 238 5.82 7.73 17.13
N THR A 239 6.18 7.10 16.02
CA THR A 239 6.27 7.77 14.73
C THR A 239 5.35 7.06 13.75
N TYR A 240 4.50 7.83 13.10
CA TYR A 240 3.52 7.36 12.14
C TYR A 240 3.79 8.00 10.79
N THR A 241 3.86 7.21 9.74
CA THR A 241 3.76 7.72 8.37
C THR A 241 2.30 8.06 8.09
N LYS A 242 2.03 9.25 7.57
CA LYS A 242 0.68 9.74 7.28
C LYS A 242 0.53 10.06 5.80
N MET A 243 -0.68 9.89 5.27
CA MET A 243 -1.00 10.35 3.92
C MET A 243 -0.88 11.88 3.86
N LEU A 244 -0.37 12.41 2.75
CA LEU A 244 -0.25 13.85 2.57
C LEU A 244 -1.62 14.52 2.66
N ASN A 245 -1.70 15.58 3.45
CA ASN A 245 -2.90 16.33 3.80
C ASN A 245 -3.97 15.52 4.58
N SER A 246 -3.67 14.31 5.03
CA SER A 246 -4.57 13.60 5.95
C SER A 246 -4.65 14.30 7.29
N ILE A 247 -5.84 14.26 7.89
CA ILE A 247 -6.10 14.86 9.21
C ILE A 247 -6.10 13.74 10.24
N THR A 248 -5.25 13.86 11.27
CA THR A 248 -5.22 12.95 12.41
C THR A 248 -5.73 13.68 13.65
N THR A 249 -6.74 13.12 14.31
CA THR A 249 -7.19 13.59 15.63
C THR A 249 -6.52 12.76 16.72
N LEU A 250 -5.74 13.42 17.56
CA LEU A 250 -5.07 12.85 18.72
C LEU A 250 -5.93 13.09 19.98
N LEU A 251 -6.03 12.10 20.85
CA LEU A 251 -6.68 12.18 22.15
C LEU A 251 -5.67 11.85 23.26
N ALA A 252 -5.49 12.78 24.19
CA ALA A 252 -4.70 12.59 25.40
C ALA A 252 -5.57 12.08 26.55
N THR A 253 -5.21 10.91 27.10
CA THR A 253 -5.90 10.29 28.24
C THR A 253 -4.93 10.13 29.40
N PRO A 254 -5.03 10.94 30.47
CA PRO A 254 -4.22 10.79 31.67
C PRO A 254 -4.47 9.45 32.35
N ALA A 255 -3.42 8.81 32.85
CA ALA A 255 -3.57 7.67 33.75
C ALA A 255 -4.02 8.13 35.15
N ALA A 256 -4.50 7.20 35.97
CA ALA A 256 -4.87 7.49 37.35
C ALA A 256 -3.72 8.16 38.12
N GLY A 257 -4.02 9.27 38.83
CA GLY A 257 -3.03 10.07 39.56
C GLY A 257 -2.23 11.06 38.72
N SER A 258 -2.41 11.07 37.40
CA SER A 258 -1.80 12.05 36.48
C SER A 258 -2.83 13.00 35.89
N THR A 259 -2.36 14.15 35.41
CA THR A 259 -3.16 15.19 34.75
C THR A 259 -2.54 15.55 33.41
N PHE A 260 -3.36 15.72 32.38
CA PHE A 260 -2.89 16.29 31.11
C PHE A 260 -2.76 17.80 31.26
N LYS A 261 -1.58 18.34 30.94
CA LYS A 261 -1.26 19.77 31.10
C LYS A 261 -1.30 20.54 29.80
N GLY A 262 -1.31 19.86 28.67
CA GLY A 262 -1.46 20.49 27.36
C GLY A 262 -0.56 19.89 26.30
N TRP A 263 -0.80 20.34 25.09
CA TRP A 263 -0.07 19.96 23.89
C TRP A 263 1.12 20.88 23.61
N GLY A 264 2.06 20.40 22.80
CA GLY A 264 3.13 21.19 22.20
C GLY A 264 3.38 20.78 20.74
N GLY A 265 4.36 21.44 20.10
CA GLY A 265 4.64 21.25 18.68
C GLY A 265 3.47 21.65 17.79
N ALA A 266 3.14 20.84 16.79
CA ALA A 266 2.05 21.08 15.85
C ALA A 266 0.65 21.17 16.51
N CYS A 267 0.53 20.71 17.76
CA CYS A 267 -0.70 20.78 18.55
C CYS A 267 -0.73 21.90 19.58
N ALA A 268 0.27 22.78 19.65
CA ALA A 268 0.35 23.79 20.71
C ALA A 268 -0.91 24.68 20.82
N SER A 269 -1.55 24.99 19.69
CA SER A 269 -2.79 25.78 19.63
C SER A 269 -4.01 25.10 20.27
N ALA A 270 -4.00 23.78 20.43
CA ALA A 270 -5.06 23.05 21.12
C ALA A 270 -5.03 23.27 22.64
N GLY A 271 -3.93 23.80 23.19
CA GLY A 271 -3.79 24.15 24.60
C GLY A 271 -4.08 22.97 25.53
N THR A 272 -5.06 23.13 26.42
CA THR A 272 -5.49 22.11 27.40
C THR A 272 -6.66 21.25 26.94
N ASN A 273 -7.17 21.44 25.71
CA ASN A 273 -8.16 20.52 25.17
C ASN A 273 -7.54 19.13 25.08
N ASN A 274 -8.23 18.10 25.58
CA ASN A 274 -7.73 16.73 25.55
C ASN A 274 -7.65 16.17 24.12
N THR A 275 -8.17 16.87 23.13
CA THR A 275 -8.05 16.55 21.70
C THR A 275 -7.19 17.57 20.97
N CYS A 276 -6.48 17.10 19.94
CA CYS A 276 -5.77 17.94 18.98
C CYS A 276 -5.96 17.37 17.56
N THR A 277 -6.18 18.23 16.57
CA THR A 277 -6.19 17.86 15.15
C THR A 277 -4.90 18.30 14.46
N VAL A 278 -4.30 17.39 13.69
CA VAL A 278 -3.05 17.65 12.94
C VAL A 278 -3.25 17.27 11.49
N THR A 279 -3.02 18.22 10.59
CA THR A 279 -2.90 17.93 9.15
C THR A 279 -1.46 17.50 8.84
N ALA A 280 -1.28 16.33 8.25
CA ALA A 280 0.02 15.84 7.83
C ALA A 280 0.36 16.38 6.43
N ASP A 281 0.78 17.64 6.36
CA ASP A 281 1.24 18.34 5.14
C ASP A 281 2.78 18.30 4.97
N GLN A 282 3.49 18.14 6.09
CA GLN A 282 4.93 17.96 6.21
C GLN A 282 5.23 17.12 7.46
N ALA A 283 6.51 16.77 7.68
CA ALA A 283 6.91 16.15 8.93
C ALA A 283 6.56 17.06 10.12
N LYS A 284 5.85 16.50 11.11
CA LYS A 284 5.35 17.22 12.28
C LYS A 284 5.65 16.47 13.56
N GLU A 285 5.93 17.23 14.61
CA GLU A 285 6.10 16.72 15.95
C GLU A 285 4.99 17.25 16.86
N VAL A 286 4.46 16.38 17.70
CA VAL A 286 3.45 16.68 18.72
C VAL A 286 3.91 16.14 20.06
N THR A 287 3.85 16.97 21.09
CA THR A 287 4.11 16.53 22.47
C THR A 287 2.83 16.60 23.30
N ALA A 288 2.57 15.62 24.15
CA ALA A 288 1.53 15.69 25.18
C ALA A 288 2.17 15.67 26.58
N ASN A 289 1.98 16.74 27.35
CA ASN A 289 2.56 16.86 28.68
C ASN A 289 1.61 16.28 29.73
N PHE A 290 2.07 15.26 30.46
CA PHE A 290 1.37 14.71 31.62
C PHE A 290 2.13 15.03 32.90
N PHE A 291 1.40 15.39 33.95
CA PHE A 291 1.95 15.76 35.25
C PHE A 291 1.33 14.95 36.38
N ASP A 292 2.17 14.43 37.26
CA ASP A 292 1.77 13.71 38.46
C ASP A 292 2.29 14.49 39.70
N PRO A 293 1.40 15.09 40.50
CA PRO A 293 1.79 15.89 41.66
C PRO A 293 2.47 15.04 42.74
N LYS A 294 2.12 13.75 42.89
CA LYS A 294 2.72 12.88 43.90
C LYS A 294 4.16 12.52 43.51
N LYS A 295 4.41 12.23 42.23
CA LYS A 295 5.77 12.04 41.72
C LYS A 295 6.61 13.30 41.89
N MET A 296 6.04 14.48 41.65
CA MET A 296 6.75 15.74 41.87
C MET A 296 7.13 15.94 43.34
N ALA A 297 6.20 15.69 44.26
CA ALA A 297 6.46 15.80 45.70
C ALA A 297 7.56 14.83 46.15
N ALA A 298 7.56 13.59 45.65
CA ALA A 298 8.61 12.62 45.93
C ALA A 298 9.99 13.09 45.40
N LEU A 299 10.03 13.63 44.17
CA LEU A 299 11.25 14.20 43.58
C LEU A 299 11.81 15.36 44.42
N MET A 300 10.96 16.27 44.91
CA MET A 300 11.41 17.37 45.76
C MET A 300 11.89 16.91 47.14
N GLY A 301 11.21 15.93 47.76
CA GLY A 301 11.60 15.40 49.07
C GLY A 301 12.97 14.68 49.07
N VAL A 302 13.36 14.07 47.94
CA VAL A 302 14.69 13.45 47.78
C VAL A 302 15.80 14.49 47.65
N ILE A 303 15.53 15.64 47.03
CA ILE A 303 16.53 16.71 46.88
C ILE A 303 16.86 17.35 48.22
N THR A 304 15.86 17.53 49.11
CA THR A 304 16.10 18.09 50.44
C THR A 304 17.03 17.21 51.27
N LEU A 305 16.93 15.88 51.15
CA LEU A 305 17.78 14.92 51.86
C LEU A 305 19.23 14.85 51.33
N LEU A 306 19.49 15.28 50.09
CA LEU A 306 20.83 15.26 49.48
C LEU A 306 21.61 16.57 49.68
N LEU A 307 20.97 17.60 50.22
CA LEU A 307 21.61 18.90 50.53
C LEU A 307 21.93 19.07 52.02
N ASP A 308 21.55 18.10 52.85
CA ASP A 308 21.79 18.06 54.30
C ASP A 308 22.96 17.13 54.71
N ASP A 309 23.73 16.58 53.75
CA ASP A 309 25.01 15.86 53.93
C ASP A 309 26.19 16.68 53.35
#